data_AF-A0A387BRK0-F1
#
_entry.id   AF-A0A387BRK0-F1
#
_cell.length_a   1.000
_cell.length_b   1.000
_cell.length_c   1.000
_cell.angle_alpha   90.00
_cell.angle_beta   90.00
_cell.angle_gamma   90.00
#
_symmetry.space_group_name_H-M   'P 1'
#
loop_
_entity.id
_entity.type
_entity.pdbx_description
1 polymer ?
#
loop_
_entity_poly.entity_id
_entity_poly.type
_entity_poly.pdbx_seq_one_letter_code
_entity_poly.pdbx_strand_id
1 'polypeptide(L)'
;MTLDELRAAIKADPENRAMTDAGWEPLYTAGPHARIVVVGQAPGRKAQEAGVPWRDASGAKLCGWLGVSDDELHDPDRFAIVPMDFYYPGKGAKGSGDLPPRPGFAEKWHPRLLADLPDVRFTILIGAYAQRFYLGARRGKTLTETVHGWRSYLPEYFPLVHPSPLNFRWQARNPWFVEELVPELRAAVSLALA
;
A
#
# COMPACT_ATOMS: atom_id res chain seq x y z
N MET A 1 -11.26 7.80 -17.51
CA MET A 1 -11.02 8.99 -16.68
C MET A 1 -9.52 9.08 -16.59
N THR A 2 -8.88 10.24 -16.73
CA THR A 2 -7.43 10.32 -16.53
C THR A 2 -7.09 10.28 -15.04
N LEU A 3 -5.84 9.97 -14.69
CA LEU A 3 -5.38 10.03 -13.29
C LEU A 3 -5.54 11.44 -12.69
N ASP A 4 -5.45 12.48 -13.51
CA ASP A 4 -5.68 13.88 -13.10
C ASP A 4 -7.17 14.16 -12.86
N GLU A 5 -8.05 13.66 -13.73
CA GLU A 5 -9.50 13.75 -13.52
C GLU A 5 -9.93 13.02 -12.24
N LEU A 6 -9.32 11.85 -11.96
CA LEU A 6 -9.55 11.10 -10.73
C LEU A 6 -9.11 11.92 -9.52
N ARG A 7 -7.91 12.52 -9.56
CA ARG A 7 -7.40 13.39 -8.49
C ARG A 7 -8.35 14.56 -8.22
N ALA A 8 -8.82 15.22 -9.27
CA ALA A 8 -9.79 16.31 -9.17
C ALA A 8 -11.12 15.82 -8.56
N ALA A 9 -11.61 14.64 -8.98
CA ALA A 9 -12.83 14.05 -8.43
C ALA A 9 -12.71 13.69 -6.94
N ILE A 10 -11.56 13.17 -6.50
CA ILE A 10 -11.28 12.88 -5.09
C ILE A 10 -11.33 14.16 -4.27
N LYS A 11 -10.71 15.25 -4.75
CA LYS A 11 -10.70 16.55 -4.05
C LYS A 11 -12.09 17.19 -3.98
N ALA A 12 -12.89 17.05 -5.04
CA ALA A 12 -14.23 17.62 -5.10
C ALA A 12 -15.27 16.86 -4.23
N ASP A 13 -14.94 15.67 -3.76
CA ASP A 13 -15.81 14.86 -2.91
C ASP A 13 -16.11 15.57 -1.58
N PRO A 14 -17.38 15.73 -1.17
CA PRO A 14 -17.75 16.31 0.11
C PRO A 14 -17.04 15.68 1.32
N GLU A 15 -16.76 14.37 1.27
CA GLU A 15 -16.02 13.66 2.34
C GLU A 15 -14.57 14.13 2.50
N ASN A 16 -13.99 14.75 1.48
CA ASN A 16 -12.61 15.24 1.46
C ASN A 16 -12.51 16.76 1.55
N ARG A 17 -13.64 17.47 1.75
CA ARG A 17 -13.68 18.94 1.83
C ARG A 17 -12.71 19.50 2.88
N ALA A 18 -12.73 18.95 4.10
CA ALA A 18 -11.85 19.40 5.17
C ALA A 18 -10.36 19.26 4.83
N MET A 19 -9.99 18.20 4.11
CA MET A 19 -8.60 17.99 3.67
C MET A 19 -8.23 18.96 2.55
N THR A 20 -9.14 19.15 1.59
CA THR A 20 -8.96 20.09 0.47
C THR A 20 -8.86 21.53 0.96
N ASP A 21 -9.71 21.95 1.90
CA ASP A 21 -9.69 23.28 2.52
C ASP A 21 -8.40 23.51 3.34
N ALA A 22 -7.82 22.44 3.89
CA ALA A 22 -6.52 22.46 4.56
C ALA A 22 -5.32 22.44 3.57
N GLY A 23 -5.57 22.43 2.26
CA GLY A 23 -4.54 22.40 1.22
C GLY A 23 -3.87 21.03 1.06
N TRP A 24 -4.47 19.95 1.55
CA TRP A 24 -3.94 18.60 1.39
C TRP A 24 -4.36 17.99 0.07
N GLU A 25 -3.37 17.45 -0.64
CA GLU A 25 -3.59 16.63 -1.84
C GLU A 25 -3.82 15.16 -1.45
N PRO A 26 -4.66 14.41 -2.20
CA PRO A 26 -4.79 12.98 -2.02
C PRO A 26 -3.46 12.30 -2.36
N LEU A 27 -2.89 11.57 -1.40
CA LEU A 27 -1.59 10.95 -1.53
C LEU A 27 -1.70 9.52 -2.07
N TYR A 28 -1.50 9.42 -3.38
CA TYR A 28 -1.24 8.18 -4.10
C TYR A 28 -0.29 8.48 -5.27
N THR A 29 0.46 7.47 -5.68
CA THR A 29 1.31 7.50 -6.89
C THR A 29 0.79 6.45 -7.85
N ALA A 30 0.61 6.80 -9.11
CA ALA A 30 0.23 5.85 -10.16
C ALA A 30 0.63 6.43 -11.52
N GLY A 31 1.09 5.56 -12.41
CA GLY A 31 1.31 5.86 -13.82
C GLY A 31 0.66 4.76 -14.67
N PRO A 32 0.26 5.06 -15.92
CA PRO A 32 -0.47 4.10 -16.77
C PRO A 32 0.32 2.81 -17.05
N HIS A 33 1.65 2.85 -16.89
CA HIS A 33 2.54 1.72 -17.12
C HIS A 33 2.95 0.96 -15.86
N ALA A 34 2.45 1.38 -14.68
CA ALA A 34 2.76 0.75 -13.41
C ALA A 34 2.58 -0.78 -13.49
N ARG A 35 3.62 -1.51 -13.09
CA ARG A 35 3.66 -2.98 -13.14
C ARG A 35 3.23 -3.61 -11.84
N ILE A 36 3.41 -2.91 -10.72
CA ILE A 36 3.17 -3.44 -9.38
C ILE A 36 2.37 -2.41 -8.58
N VAL A 37 1.29 -2.86 -7.92
CA VAL A 37 0.53 -2.02 -7.00
C VAL A 37 0.95 -2.32 -5.57
N VAL A 38 1.22 -1.29 -4.76
CA VAL A 38 1.50 -1.40 -3.32
C VAL A 38 0.36 -0.77 -2.55
N VAL A 39 -0.40 -1.59 -1.82
CA VAL A 39 -1.50 -1.15 -0.98
C VAL A 39 -1.09 -1.15 0.48
N GLY A 40 -0.96 0.05 1.05
CA GLY A 40 -0.74 0.29 2.48
C GLY A 40 -2.00 0.75 3.22
N GLN A 41 -1.85 1.20 4.47
CA GLN A 41 -3.00 1.72 5.25
C GLN A 41 -3.40 3.13 4.79
N ALA A 42 -2.74 4.15 5.29
CA ALA A 42 -2.99 5.55 5.01
C ALA A 42 -1.68 6.31 5.24
N PRO A 43 -1.45 7.47 4.62
CA PRO A 43 -0.27 8.26 4.91
C PRO A 43 -0.29 8.75 6.36
N GLY A 44 0.86 8.75 7.02
CA GLY A 44 1.03 9.47 8.28
C GLY A 44 1.13 10.98 8.04
N ARG A 45 1.05 11.78 9.11
CA ARG A 45 1.10 13.26 9.01
C ARG A 45 2.31 13.77 8.21
N LYS A 46 3.50 13.26 8.49
CA LYS A 46 4.73 13.70 7.79
C LYS A 46 4.70 13.37 6.30
N ALA A 47 4.15 12.21 5.92
CA ALA A 47 4.01 11.82 4.52
C ALA A 47 2.99 12.72 3.80
N GLN A 48 1.88 13.04 4.47
CA GLN A 48 0.89 13.99 3.96
C GLN A 48 1.47 15.39 3.75
N GLU A 49 2.26 15.90 4.71
CA GLU A 49 2.91 17.21 4.62
C GLU A 49 4.01 17.22 3.53
N ALA A 50 4.76 16.14 3.37
CA ALA A 50 5.81 16.01 2.37
C ALA A 50 5.29 15.70 0.96
N GLY A 51 4.06 15.22 0.83
CA GLY A 51 3.49 14.80 -0.46
C GLY A 51 4.13 13.53 -1.05
N VAL A 52 4.83 12.73 -0.24
CA VAL A 52 5.48 11.48 -0.70
C VAL A 52 5.24 10.34 0.31
N PRO A 53 4.54 9.26 -0.07
CA PRO A 53 4.36 8.09 0.80
C PRO A 53 5.67 7.30 0.91
N TRP A 54 5.83 6.48 1.96
CA TRP A 54 6.98 5.56 2.12
C TRP A 54 8.39 6.17 2.11
N ARG A 55 8.56 7.50 2.12
CA ARG A 55 9.88 8.14 2.25
C ARG A 55 10.34 8.21 3.70
N ASP A 56 10.38 7.05 4.36
CA ASP A 56 10.78 6.86 5.77
C ASP A 56 11.49 5.52 6.01
N ALA A 57 11.81 5.21 7.28
CA ALA A 57 12.49 3.96 7.64
C ALA A 57 11.67 2.69 7.30
N SER A 58 10.34 2.79 7.25
CA SER A 58 9.50 1.66 6.85
C SER A 58 9.59 1.44 5.34
N GLY A 59 9.63 2.50 4.54
CA GLY A 59 9.86 2.37 3.10
C GLY A 59 11.25 1.89 2.74
N ALA A 60 12.30 2.33 3.44
CA ALA A 60 13.64 1.79 3.25
C ALA A 60 13.69 0.27 3.50
N LYS A 61 12.96 -0.21 4.51
CA LYS A 61 12.81 -1.64 4.78
C LYS A 61 11.98 -2.36 3.71
N LEU A 62 10.93 -1.72 3.20
CA LEU A 62 10.15 -2.24 2.07
C LEU A 62 11.02 -2.41 0.82
N CYS A 63 11.80 -1.39 0.43
CA CYS A 63 12.77 -1.46 -0.65
C CYS A 63 13.72 -2.66 -0.49
N GLY A 64 14.24 -2.87 0.72
CA GLY A 64 15.07 -4.04 1.04
C GLY A 64 14.37 -5.38 0.82
N TRP A 65 13.08 -5.50 1.15
CA TRP A 65 12.30 -6.70 0.87
C TRP A 65 12.07 -6.91 -0.62
N LEU A 66 11.68 -5.84 -1.33
CA LEU A 66 11.40 -5.87 -2.77
C LEU A 66 12.66 -6.05 -3.62
N GLY A 67 13.83 -5.70 -3.08
CA GLY A 67 15.10 -5.70 -3.83
C GLY A 67 15.20 -4.57 -4.85
N VAL A 68 14.61 -3.41 -4.54
CA VAL A 68 14.60 -2.21 -5.40
C VAL A 68 15.15 -1.00 -4.65
N SER A 69 15.54 0.05 -5.38
CA SER A 69 15.94 1.33 -4.81
C SER A 69 14.75 2.22 -4.42
N ASP A 70 15.01 3.30 -3.67
CA ASP A 70 13.99 4.31 -3.36
C ASP A 70 13.42 4.97 -4.62
N ASP A 71 14.28 5.28 -5.59
CA ASP A 71 13.87 5.88 -6.86
C ASP A 71 12.98 4.93 -7.67
N GLU A 72 13.30 3.63 -7.67
CA GLU A 72 12.47 2.62 -8.35
C GLU A 72 11.11 2.45 -7.67
N LEU A 73 11.04 2.43 -6.33
CA LEU A 73 9.76 2.33 -5.61
C LEU A 73 8.85 3.54 -5.89
N HIS A 74 9.42 4.71 -6.16
CA HIS A 74 8.68 5.95 -6.41
C HIS A 74 8.53 6.29 -7.90
N ASP A 75 9.00 5.42 -8.81
CA ASP A 75 8.79 5.54 -10.25
C ASP A 75 7.33 5.13 -10.58
N PRO A 76 6.47 6.06 -11.04
CA PRO A 76 5.06 5.79 -11.31
C PRO A 76 4.84 4.79 -12.46
N ASP A 77 5.81 4.59 -13.34
CA ASP A 77 5.73 3.59 -14.41
C ASP A 77 6.15 2.18 -13.93
N ARG A 78 6.68 2.06 -12.72
CA ARG A 78 7.03 0.77 -12.09
C ARG A 78 6.06 0.40 -10.99
N PHE A 79 5.83 1.32 -10.05
CA PHE A 79 5.00 1.10 -8.87
C PHE A 79 3.87 2.12 -8.77
N ALA A 80 2.66 1.61 -8.57
CA ALA A 80 1.54 2.41 -8.08
C ALA A 80 1.43 2.24 -6.56
N ILE A 81 1.56 3.32 -5.80
CA ILE A 81 1.39 3.34 -4.35
C ILE A 81 -0.03 3.82 -4.04
N VAL A 82 -0.86 2.91 -3.52
CA VAL A 82 -2.32 3.09 -3.38
C VAL A 82 -2.74 2.78 -1.94
N PRO A 83 -2.63 3.73 -1.00
CA PRO A 83 -3.09 3.54 0.38
C PRO A 83 -4.61 3.32 0.43
N MET A 84 -5.10 2.55 1.41
CA MET A 84 -6.55 2.37 1.67
C MET A 84 -7.30 3.68 1.95
N ASP A 85 -6.61 4.73 2.41
CA ASP A 85 -7.09 6.11 2.44
C ASP A 85 -5.97 7.03 1.95
N PHE A 86 -6.27 7.88 0.98
CA PHE A 86 -5.26 8.77 0.39
C PHE A 86 -4.94 9.98 1.28
N TYR A 87 -5.63 10.16 2.39
CA TYR A 87 -5.40 11.27 3.31
C TYR A 87 -4.95 10.78 4.67
N TYR A 88 -4.23 11.64 5.39
CA TYR A 88 -3.92 11.40 6.79
C TYR A 88 -5.21 11.39 7.62
N PRO A 89 -5.60 10.26 8.25
CA PRO A 89 -6.90 10.13 8.91
C PRO A 89 -6.94 10.84 10.28
N GLY A 90 -5.82 11.39 10.74
CA GLY A 90 -5.70 12.04 12.04
C GLY A 90 -5.00 11.18 13.08
N LYS A 91 -4.73 11.78 14.24
CA LYS A 91 -3.99 11.15 15.33
C LYS A 91 -4.92 10.28 16.16
N GLY A 92 -4.54 9.03 16.39
CA GLY A 92 -5.27 8.12 17.26
C GLY A 92 -5.06 8.43 18.76
N ALA A 93 -5.61 7.56 19.61
CA ALA A 93 -5.41 7.63 21.04
C ALA A 93 -3.92 7.54 21.42
N LYS A 94 -3.57 8.02 22.61
CA LYS A 94 -2.18 8.03 23.08
C LYS A 94 -1.59 6.62 23.04
N GLY A 95 -0.56 6.43 22.20
CA GLY A 95 0.14 5.16 22.03
C GLY A 95 -0.40 4.25 20.92
N SER A 96 -1.52 4.58 20.26
CA SER A 96 -2.10 3.76 19.19
C SER A 96 -1.61 4.12 17.78
N GLY A 97 -0.84 5.21 17.64
CA GLY A 97 -0.45 5.75 16.34
C GLY A 97 -1.56 6.59 15.70
N ASP A 98 -1.67 6.51 14.39
CA ASP A 98 -2.67 7.24 13.59
C ASP A 98 -4.02 6.50 13.57
N LEU A 99 -5.09 7.21 13.25
CA LEU A 99 -6.41 6.62 13.06
C LEU A 99 -6.42 5.64 11.88
N PRO A 100 -7.36 4.69 11.84
CA PRO A 100 -7.47 3.78 10.71
C PRO A 100 -7.93 4.51 9.43
N PRO A 101 -7.70 3.92 8.24
CA PRO A 101 -8.29 4.38 6.98
C PRO A 101 -9.81 4.53 7.10
N ARG A 102 -10.39 5.56 6.48
CA ARG A 102 -11.85 5.78 6.52
C ARG A 102 -12.59 4.64 5.80
N PRO A 103 -13.69 4.12 6.37
CA PRO A 103 -14.50 3.09 5.72
C PRO A 103 -15.15 3.67 4.45
N GLY A 104 -15.24 2.89 3.37
CA GLY A 104 -15.86 3.31 2.11
C GLY A 104 -14.93 4.06 1.16
N PHE A 105 -13.78 4.57 1.63
CA PHE A 105 -12.86 5.35 0.80
C PHE A 105 -12.26 4.48 -0.32
N ALA A 106 -11.68 3.33 0.03
CA ALA A 106 -11.09 2.42 -0.94
C ALA A 106 -12.15 1.83 -1.90
N GLU A 107 -13.32 1.48 -1.38
CA GLU A 107 -14.46 0.98 -2.17
C GLU A 107 -14.86 1.98 -3.28
N LYS A 108 -14.79 3.28 -2.98
CA LYS A 108 -15.14 4.36 -3.89
C LYS A 108 -14.06 4.63 -4.94
N TRP A 109 -12.79 4.61 -4.53
CA TRP A 109 -11.69 5.17 -5.34
C TRP A 109 -10.76 4.14 -5.95
N HIS A 110 -10.49 3.01 -5.29
CA HIS A 110 -9.53 2.02 -5.82
C HIS A 110 -9.99 1.42 -7.15
N PRO A 111 -11.27 0.99 -7.35
CA PRO A 111 -11.68 0.42 -8.63
C PRO A 111 -11.51 1.40 -9.80
N ARG A 112 -11.70 2.69 -9.55
CA ARG A 112 -11.54 3.75 -10.56
C ARG A 112 -10.07 3.96 -10.90
N LEU A 113 -9.21 4.00 -9.88
CA LEU A 113 -7.76 4.12 -10.07
C LEU A 113 -7.18 2.93 -10.82
N LEU A 114 -7.53 1.71 -10.39
CA LEU A 114 -6.97 0.47 -10.94
C LEU A 114 -7.44 0.19 -12.37
N ALA A 115 -8.61 0.72 -12.78
CA ALA A 115 -9.08 0.60 -14.15
C ALA A 115 -8.15 1.28 -15.17
N ASP A 116 -7.35 2.26 -14.74
CA ASP A 116 -6.41 3.00 -15.58
C ASP A 116 -4.97 2.42 -15.49
N LEU A 117 -4.78 1.24 -14.88
CA LEU A 117 -3.49 0.56 -14.73
C LEU A 117 -3.47 -0.82 -15.43
N PRO A 118 -3.57 -0.86 -16.77
CA PRO A 118 -3.70 -2.11 -17.54
C PRO A 118 -2.46 -3.02 -17.47
N ASP A 119 -1.32 -2.45 -17.10
CA ASP A 119 -0.01 -3.07 -17.14
C ASP A 119 0.38 -3.81 -15.85
N VAL A 120 -0.47 -3.75 -14.81
CA VAL A 120 -0.25 -4.34 -13.50
C VAL A 120 -0.19 -5.87 -13.58
N ARG A 121 0.86 -6.44 -12.97
CA ARG A 121 1.10 -7.88 -12.91
C ARG A 121 0.60 -8.50 -11.61
N PHE A 122 0.79 -7.80 -10.48
CA PHE A 122 0.32 -8.23 -9.17
C PHE A 122 0.21 -7.07 -8.19
N THR A 123 -0.45 -7.32 -7.06
CA THR A 123 -0.65 -6.33 -5.99
C THR A 123 -0.05 -6.81 -4.67
N ILE A 124 0.71 -5.93 -4.01
CA ILE A 124 1.28 -6.15 -2.68
C ILE A 124 0.32 -5.58 -1.64
N LEU A 125 -0.14 -6.41 -0.70
CA LEU A 125 -1.13 -6.05 0.32
C LEU A 125 -0.48 -5.95 1.70
N ILE A 126 -0.16 -4.74 2.14
CA ILE A 126 0.58 -4.48 3.38
C ILE A 126 -0.40 -4.22 4.53
N GLY A 127 -0.44 -5.18 5.47
CA GLY A 127 -1.21 -5.07 6.71
C GLY A 127 -2.70 -5.43 6.59
N ALA A 128 -3.36 -5.48 7.73
CA ALA A 128 -4.68 -6.09 7.86
C ALA A 128 -5.80 -5.36 7.11
N TYR A 129 -5.71 -4.03 6.94
CA TYR A 129 -6.75 -3.26 6.21
C TYR A 129 -6.74 -3.61 4.72
N ALA A 130 -5.56 -3.57 4.08
CA ALA A 130 -5.39 -3.95 2.68
C ALA A 130 -5.80 -5.41 2.45
N GLN A 131 -5.30 -6.33 3.29
CA GLN A 131 -5.61 -7.75 3.17
C GLN A 131 -7.11 -8.04 3.35
N ARG A 132 -7.77 -7.39 4.32
CA ARG A 132 -9.22 -7.57 4.51
C ARG A 132 -10.01 -7.11 3.30
N PHE A 133 -9.66 -5.97 2.71
CA PHE A 133 -10.37 -5.43 1.56
C PHE A 133 -10.20 -6.31 0.31
N TYR A 134 -8.96 -6.62 -0.07
CA TYR A 134 -8.68 -7.31 -1.33
C TYR A 134 -8.92 -8.83 -1.27
N LEU A 135 -8.65 -9.47 -0.13
CA LEU A 135 -8.79 -10.92 -0.01
C LEU A 135 -10.19 -11.33 0.49
N GLY A 136 -10.90 -10.43 1.18
CA GLY A 136 -12.25 -10.70 1.68
C GLY A 136 -12.31 -11.99 2.51
N ALA A 137 -13.20 -12.90 2.13
CA ALA A 137 -13.36 -14.20 2.79
C ALA A 137 -12.16 -15.16 2.59
N ARG A 138 -11.28 -14.92 1.61
CA ARG A 138 -10.10 -15.78 1.33
C ARG A 138 -8.99 -15.62 2.37
N ARG A 139 -8.94 -14.51 3.12
CA ARG A 139 -7.88 -14.24 4.10
C ARG A 139 -7.92 -15.24 5.26
N GLY A 140 -6.76 -15.45 5.90
CA GLY A 140 -6.65 -16.22 7.14
C GLY A 140 -7.34 -15.53 8.33
N LYS A 141 -7.51 -16.23 9.46
CA LYS A 141 -8.19 -15.66 10.64
C LYS A 141 -7.40 -14.51 11.26
N THR A 142 -6.08 -14.54 11.10
CA THR A 142 -5.16 -13.50 11.60
C THR A 142 -4.29 -12.94 10.49
N LEU A 143 -3.64 -11.79 10.76
CA LEU A 143 -2.62 -11.24 9.87
C LEU A 143 -1.51 -12.25 9.59
N THR A 144 -0.99 -12.91 10.64
CA THR A 144 0.06 -13.92 10.50
C THR A 144 -0.39 -15.09 9.62
N GLU A 145 -1.59 -15.63 9.85
CA GLU A 145 -2.12 -16.72 9.03
C GLU A 145 -2.31 -16.31 7.57
N THR A 146 -2.79 -15.08 7.33
CA THR A 146 -2.95 -14.55 5.98
C THR A 146 -1.60 -14.44 5.28
N VAL A 147 -0.59 -13.88 5.93
CA VAL A 147 0.76 -13.75 5.36
C VAL A 147 1.44 -15.12 5.21
N HIS A 148 1.25 -16.05 6.15
CA HIS A 148 1.82 -17.40 6.06
C HIS A 148 1.22 -18.18 4.87
N GLY A 149 -0.06 -17.98 4.59
CA GLY A 149 -0.75 -18.56 3.44
C GLY A 149 -0.43 -17.89 2.10
N TRP A 150 0.58 -17.02 1.98
CA TRP A 150 0.83 -16.16 0.81
C TRP A 150 0.74 -16.88 -0.54
N ARG A 151 1.20 -18.13 -0.62
CA ARG A 151 1.16 -18.96 -1.85
C ARG A 151 -0.25 -19.15 -2.42
N SER A 152 -1.30 -19.13 -1.59
CA SER A 152 -2.68 -19.32 -2.06
C SER A 152 -3.30 -18.09 -2.72
N TYR A 153 -2.65 -16.92 -2.63
CA TYR A 153 -3.13 -15.69 -3.25
C TYR A 153 -2.34 -15.31 -4.51
N LEU A 154 -1.32 -16.09 -4.86
CA LEU A 154 -0.57 -15.92 -6.09
C LEU A 154 -1.38 -16.35 -7.32
N PRO A 155 -1.09 -15.77 -8.51
CA PRO A 155 -0.12 -14.70 -8.75
C PRO A 155 -0.65 -13.29 -8.42
N GLU A 156 -1.92 -13.17 -8.07
CA GLU A 156 -2.64 -11.88 -7.97
C GLU A 156 -2.14 -11.01 -6.80
N TYR A 157 -1.90 -11.61 -5.64
CA TYR A 157 -1.56 -10.87 -4.42
C TYR A 157 -0.38 -11.42 -3.63
N PHE A 158 0.44 -10.51 -3.12
CA PHE A 158 1.43 -10.77 -2.08
C PHE A 158 1.01 -10.10 -0.76
N PRO A 159 0.43 -10.83 0.21
CA PRO A 159 0.13 -10.27 1.52
C PRO A 159 1.40 -10.15 2.37
N LEU A 160 1.68 -8.95 2.88
CA LEU A 160 2.82 -8.67 3.76
C LEU A 160 2.39 -8.12 5.11
N VAL A 161 3.22 -8.32 6.13
CA VAL A 161 3.17 -7.51 7.35
C VAL A 161 3.71 -6.11 7.08
N HIS A 162 3.39 -5.14 7.95
CA HIS A 162 3.96 -3.80 7.83
C HIS A 162 5.49 -3.84 7.98
N PRO A 163 6.27 -3.10 7.15
CA PRO A 163 7.73 -3.00 7.28
C PRO A 163 8.17 -2.08 8.45
N SER A 164 7.40 -2.03 9.53
CA SER A 164 7.75 -1.22 10.70
C SER A 164 8.96 -1.83 11.43
N PRO A 165 9.87 -1.00 11.96
CA PRO A 165 10.90 -1.46 12.91
C PRO A 165 10.31 -2.21 14.11
N LEU A 166 9.08 -1.87 14.52
CA LEU A 166 8.38 -2.50 15.64
C LEU A 166 8.03 -3.99 15.40
N ASN A 167 8.07 -4.45 14.14
CA ASN A 167 7.77 -5.84 13.77
C ASN A 167 8.96 -6.80 13.88
N PHE A 168 10.09 -6.38 14.46
CA PHE A 168 11.29 -7.24 14.59
C PHE A 168 11.01 -8.53 15.39
N ARG A 169 10.25 -8.45 16.49
CA ARG A 169 9.88 -9.64 17.30
C ARG A 169 8.97 -10.60 16.53
N TRP A 170 8.10 -10.06 15.67
CA TRP A 170 7.25 -10.88 14.82
C TRP A 170 8.10 -11.62 13.79
N GLN A 171 9.06 -10.95 13.15
CA GLN A 171 9.99 -11.57 12.19
C GLN A 171 10.84 -12.67 12.84
N ALA A 172 11.37 -12.43 14.05
CA ALA A 172 12.13 -13.43 14.79
C ALA A 172 11.32 -14.70 15.11
N ARG A 173 10.00 -14.58 15.27
CA ARG A 173 9.07 -15.72 15.49
C ARG A 173 8.55 -16.34 14.21
N ASN A 174 8.76 -15.68 13.07
CA ASN A 174 8.25 -16.07 11.75
C ASN A 174 9.39 -15.98 10.71
N PRO A 175 10.48 -16.76 10.88
CA PRO A 175 11.66 -16.66 10.02
C PRO A 175 11.35 -16.94 8.54
N TRP A 176 10.39 -17.81 8.27
CA TRP A 176 9.84 -18.10 6.94
C TRP A 176 9.43 -16.86 6.14
N PHE A 177 9.09 -15.74 6.81
CA PHE A 177 8.76 -14.50 6.11
C PHE A 177 9.97 -13.98 5.31
N VAL A 178 11.16 -13.96 5.93
CA VAL A 178 12.38 -13.47 5.28
C VAL A 178 13.07 -14.59 4.49
N GLU A 179 12.95 -15.84 4.93
CA GLU A 179 13.64 -16.98 4.33
C GLU A 179 12.90 -17.56 3.11
N GLU A 180 11.57 -17.44 3.05
CA GLU A 180 10.77 -18.00 1.95
C GLU A 180 9.99 -16.93 1.17
N LEU A 181 9.18 -16.11 1.86
CA LEU A 181 8.29 -15.15 1.18
C LEU A 181 9.09 -14.04 0.49
N VAL A 182 10.00 -13.38 1.20
CA VAL A 182 10.77 -12.25 0.66
C VAL A 182 11.58 -12.61 -0.60
N PRO A 183 12.29 -13.76 -0.68
CA PRO A 183 12.98 -14.17 -1.91
C PRO A 183 12.04 -14.34 -3.11
N GLU A 184 10.87 -14.95 -2.89
CA GLU A 184 9.85 -15.19 -3.93
C GLU A 184 9.21 -13.88 -4.40
N LEU A 185 8.91 -12.98 -3.45
CA LEU A 185 8.48 -11.62 -3.76
C LEU A 185 9.52 -10.88 -4.61
N ARG A 186 10.80 -10.94 -4.23
CA ARG A 186 11.88 -10.27 -4.98
C ARG A 186 12.02 -10.83 -6.39
N ALA A 187 11.90 -12.14 -6.57
CA ALA A 187 11.90 -12.76 -7.88
C ALA A 187 10.72 -12.29 -8.75
N ALA A 188 9.51 -12.24 -8.17
CA ALA A 188 8.33 -11.73 -8.86
C ALA A 188 8.45 -10.23 -9.22
N VAL A 189 8.99 -9.41 -8.32
CA VAL A 189 9.29 -7.99 -8.58
C VAL A 189 10.28 -7.86 -9.74
N SER A 190 11.40 -8.57 -9.70
CA SER A 190 12.40 -8.54 -10.77
C SER A 190 11.82 -8.94 -12.12
N LEU A 191 10.94 -9.94 -12.16
CA LEU A 191 10.29 -10.38 -13.40
C LEU A 191 9.28 -9.36 -13.91
N ALA A 192 8.54 -8.70 -13.03
CA ALA A 192 7.53 -7.72 -13.42
C ALA A 192 8.14 -6.39 -13.90
N LEU A 193 9.36 -6.07 -13.47
CA LEU A 193 10.10 -4.85 -13.86
C LEU A 193 11.09 -5.07 -15.01
N ALA A 194 11.24 -6.29 -15.50
CA ALA A 194 12.07 -6.64 -16.67
C ALA A 194 11.37 -6.26 -17.98
#